data_AF-A0A1Y0BAE1-F1
#
_entry.id   AF-A0A1Y0BAE1-F1
#
_cell.length_a   1.000
_cell.length_b   1.000
_cell.length_c   1.000
_cell.angle_alpha   90.00
_cell.angle_beta   90.00
_cell.angle_gamma   90.00
#
_symmetry.space_group_name_H-M   'P 1'
#
loop_
_entity.id
_entity.type
_entity.pdbx_description
1 polymer ?
#
loop_
_entity_poly.entity_id
_entity_poly.type
_entity_poly.pdbx_seq_one_letter_code
_entity_poly.pdbx_strand_id
1 'polypeptide(L)'
;MDLSQVLPTGTPADKLTLTGPDAIVAQARDLLSDAIMIHNGYTHELEVLSETEATGIWAMEDRVIFPDGVGCPFPFRRSHNFGRYYEDYRKVDGRWKISRLKLIRLWQELS
;
A
#
# COMPACT_ATOMS: atom_id res chain seq x y z
N MET A 1 -0.35 8.52 -1.54
CA MET A 1 -0.83 7.14 -1.36
C MET A 1 -2.19 7.21 -0.68
N ASP A 2 -3.24 6.67 -1.30
CA ASP A 2 -4.61 6.61 -0.76
C ASP A 2 -4.89 5.20 -0.21
N LEU A 3 -5.20 5.11 1.08
CA LEU A 3 -5.45 3.87 1.84
C LEU A 3 -6.91 3.76 2.29
N SER A 4 -7.85 4.33 1.53
CA SER A 4 -9.24 4.53 1.98
C SER A 4 -10.11 3.35 2.28
N GLN A 5 -9.60 2.15 2.00
CA GLN A 5 -10.29 0.90 2.27
C GLN A 5 -9.52 -0.01 3.24
N VAL A 6 -8.49 0.53 3.90
CA VAL A 6 -7.70 -0.19 4.92
C VAL A 6 -8.26 0.03 6.34
N LEU A 7 -9.07 1.08 6.55
CA LEU A 7 -9.62 1.43 7.87
C LEU A 7 -11.14 1.18 7.95
N PRO A 8 -11.72 1.03 9.17
CA PRO A 8 -13.14 0.78 9.36
C PRO A 8 -14.03 1.83 8.68
N THR A 9 -15.23 1.41 8.28
CA THR A 9 -16.28 2.27 7.76
C THR A 9 -16.53 3.46 8.70
N GLY A 10 -16.42 4.69 8.17
CA GLY A 10 -16.60 5.94 8.93
C GLY A 10 -15.34 6.78 9.17
N THR A 11 -14.17 6.36 8.66
CA THR A 11 -12.95 7.18 8.74
C THR A 11 -13.00 8.33 7.72
N PRO A 12 -12.81 9.61 8.11
CA PRO A 12 -12.77 10.74 7.19
C PRO A 12 -11.69 10.57 6.10
N ALA A 13 -12.03 10.86 4.84
CA ALA A 13 -11.19 10.60 3.65
C ALA A 13 -9.86 11.36 3.63
N ASP A 14 -9.79 12.49 4.35
CA ASP A 14 -8.61 13.34 4.57
C ASP A 14 -7.59 12.74 5.54
N LYS A 15 -7.97 11.77 6.39
CA LYS A 15 -7.02 11.01 7.26
C LYS A 15 -6.34 9.83 6.56
N LEU A 16 -6.53 9.72 5.25
CA LEU A 16 -6.42 8.45 4.53
C LEU A 16 -5.52 8.53 3.30
N THR A 17 -5.03 9.74 3.04
CA THR A 17 -4.11 10.05 1.96
C THR A 17 -2.79 10.55 2.55
N LEU A 18 -1.71 9.81 2.30
CA LEU A 18 -0.35 10.20 2.65
C LEU A 18 0.29 10.92 1.46
N THR A 19 0.91 12.08 1.71
CA THR A 19 1.55 12.91 0.69
C THR A 19 3.03 13.06 0.97
N GLY A 20 3.85 12.81 -0.06
CA GLY A 20 5.30 12.89 0.02
C GLY A 20 5.95 11.60 0.54
N PRO A 21 7.20 11.31 0.12
CA PRO A 21 7.90 10.08 0.47
C PRO A 21 8.14 9.95 1.99
N ASP A 22 8.49 11.04 2.66
CA ASP A 22 8.84 11.01 4.09
C ASP A 22 7.65 10.61 4.96
N ALA A 23 6.47 11.17 4.70
CA ALA A 23 5.23 10.82 5.42
C ALA A 23 4.84 9.35 5.19
N ILE A 24 5.02 8.84 3.97
CA ILE A 24 4.72 7.44 3.63
C ILE A 24 5.69 6.50 4.37
N VAL A 25 6.99 6.80 4.36
CA VAL A 25 8.01 6.00 5.04
C VAL A 25 7.83 6.03 6.56
N ALA A 26 7.54 7.20 7.13
CA ALA A 26 7.27 7.34 8.56
C ALA A 26 6.06 6.48 8.96
N GLN A 27 4.95 6.58 8.23
CA GLN A 27 3.76 5.80 8.53
C GLN A 27 4.00 4.29 8.42
N ALA A 28 4.73 3.83 7.39
CA ALA A 28 5.07 2.42 7.23
C ALA A 28 5.98 1.92 8.37
N ARG A 29 6.96 2.72 8.79
CA ARG A 29 7.84 2.41 9.92
C ARG A 29 7.07 2.29 11.22
N ASP A 30 6.17 3.23 11.49
CA ASP A 30 5.38 3.27 12.72
C ASP A 30 4.42 2.08 12.82
N LEU A 31 3.86 1.63 11.69
CA LEU A 31 2.86 0.56 11.68
C LEU A 31 3.45 -0.84 11.53
N LEU A 32 4.60 -1.00 10.85
CA LEU A 32 5.03 -2.32 10.34
C LEU A 32 6.46 -2.72 10.74
N SER A 33 7.19 -1.90 11.50
CA SER A 33 8.61 -2.16 11.83
C SER A 33 8.85 -3.49 12.56
N ASP A 34 7.92 -3.90 13.42
CA ASP A 34 8.00 -5.16 14.17
C ASP A 34 7.30 -6.34 13.47
N ALA A 35 6.72 -6.10 12.29
CA ALA A 35 5.98 -7.12 11.54
C ALA A 35 6.88 -7.89 10.57
N ILE A 36 6.58 -9.18 10.39
CA ILE A 36 6.99 -9.93 9.21
C ILE A 36 6.00 -9.59 8.09
N MET A 37 6.51 -9.02 7.00
CA MET A 37 5.74 -8.60 5.84
C MET A 37 6.05 -9.48 4.64
N ILE A 38 5.03 -10.05 4.01
CA ILE A 38 5.10 -10.64 2.68
C ILE A 38 4.26 -9.77 1.77
N HIS A 39 4.84 -9.32 0.65
CA HIS A 39 4.17 -8.43 -0.29
C HIS A 39 4.42 -8.90 -1.71
N ASN A 40 3.41 -9.55 -2.30
CA ASN A 40 3.48 -10.13 -3.63
C ASN A 40 2.69 -9.28 -4.62
N GLY A 41 3.36 -8.84 -5.68
CA GLY A 41 2.71 -8.36 -6.90
C GLY A 41 2.50 -9.52 -7.87
N TYR A 42 1.33 -9.56 -8.49
CA TYR A 42 0.96 -10.54 -9.51
C TYR A 42 0.86 -9.88 -10.89
N THR A 43 0.09 -10.49 -11.80
CA THR A 43 -0.16 -9.97 -13.14
C THR A 43 -0.48 -8.48 -13.10
N HIS A 44 0.22 -7.74 -13.96
CA HIS A 44 0.10 -6.30 -14.08
C HIS A 44 -0.44 -5.90 -15.44
N GLU A 45 -1.09 -4.75 -15.47
CA GLU A 45 -1.49 -4.05 -16.69
C GLU A 45 -0.77 -2.69 -16.65
N LEU A 46 0.13 -2.45 -17.60
CA LEU A 46 0.90 -1.21 -17.70
C LEU A 46 0.58 -0.49 -19.01
N GLU A 47 0.43 0.83 -18.93
CA GLU A 47 0.25 1.69 -20.10
C GLU A 47 1.29 2.81 -20.07
N VAL A 48 2.11 2.90 -21.11
CA VAL A 48 3.06 4.01 -21.30
C VAL A 48 2.34 5.13 -22.04
N LEU A 49 2.12 6.24 -21.36
CA LEU A 49 1.33 7.36 -21.88
C LEU A 49 2.21 8.36 -22.65
N SER A 50 3.47 8.52 -22.24
CA SER A 50 4.45 9.40 -22.88
C SER A 50 5.89 8.98 -22.54
N GLU A 51 6.88 9.76 -23.00
CA GLU A 51 8.28 9.56 -22.59
C GLU A 51 8.52 9.70 -21.07
N THR A 52 7.59 10.35 -20.36
CA THR A 52 7.74 10.73 -18.94
C THR A 52 6.56 10.31 -18.06
N GLU A 53 5.48 9.74 -18.61
CA GLU A 53 4.29 9.33 -17.84
C GLU A 53 3.83 7.90 -18.22
N ALA A 54 3.37 7.16 -17.22
CA ALA A 54 2.79 5.83 -17.38
C ALA A 54 1.77 5.55 -16.26
N THR A 55 0.91 4.56 -16.44
CA THR A 55 -0.01 4.06 -15.40
C THR A 55 0.15 2.55 -15.24
N GLY A 56 -0.26 2.05 -14.08
CA GLY A 56 -0.19 0.63 -13.76
C GLY A 56 -1.31 0.15 -12.86
N ILE A 57 -1.78 -1.06 -13.12
CA ILE A 57 -2.65 -1.81 -12.23
C ILE A 57 -1.92 -3.09 -11.83
N TRP A 58 -1.88 -3.37 -10.53
CA TRP A 58 -1.26 -4.59 -10.00
C TRP A 58 -2.27 -5.35 -9.16
N ALA A 59 -2.53 -6.60 -9.50
CA ALA A 59 -3.10 -7.54 -8.55
C ALA A 59 -2.07 -7.82 -7.45
N MET A 60 -2.47 -7.81 -6.18
CA MET A 60 -1.55 -8.00 -5.06
C MET A 60 -2.14 -8.92 -3.99
N GLU A 61 -1.22 -9.55 -3.24
CA GLU A 61 -1.47 -10.21 -1.96
C GLU A 61 -0.45 -9.71 -0.94
N ASP A 62 -0.90 -9.45 0.28
CA ASP A 62 0.01 -9.22 1.40
C ASP A 62 -0.35 -10.06 2.62
N ARG A 63 0.68 -10.40 3.38
CA ARG A 63 0.55 -10.99 4.71
C ARG A 63 1.36 -10.15 5.69
N VAL A 64 0.71 -9.78 6.79
CA VAL A 64 1.33 -9.04 7.89
C VAL A 64 1.23 -9.91 9.12
N ILE A 65 2.36 -10.25 9.74
CA ILE A 65 2.41 -11.14 10.90
C ILE A 65 3.22 -10.46 12.00
N PHE A 66 2.61 -10.22 13.15
CA PHE A 66 3.30 -9.77 14.37
C PHE A 66 3.59 -10.98 15.27
N PRO A 67 4.86 -11.43 15.40
CA PRO A 67 5.23 -12.55 16.29
C PRO A 67 4.85 -12.29 17.74
N ASP A 68 4.69 -13.32 18.57
CA ASP A 68 4.36 -13.08 19.98
C ASP A 68 5.46 -12.28 20.70
N GLY A 69 5.06 -11.42 21.64
CA GLY A 69 5.98 -10.58 22.41
C GLY A 69 6.44 -9.27 21.74
N VAL A 70 6.04 -9.00 20.49
CA VAL A 70 6.26 -7.67 19.87
C VAL A 70 5.03 -6.78 19.93
N GLY A 71 5.26 -5.46 19.89
CA GLY A 71 4.21 -4.46 19.80
C GLY A 71 3.36 -4.66 18.55
N CYS A 72 2.04 -4.61 18.70
CA CYS A 72 1.12 -4.64 17.57
C CYS A 72 0.11 -3.49 17.75
N PRO A 73 0.06 -2.52 16.84
CA PRO A 73 -0.86 -1.38 16.94
C PRO A 73 -2.29 -1.71 16.47
N PHE A 74 -2.55 -2.97 16.09
CA PHE A 74 -3.81 -3.42 15.50
C PHE A 74 -4.57 -4.37 16.44
N PRO A 75 -5.90 -4.51 16.28
CA PRO A 75 -6.72 -5.44 17.08
C PRO A 75 -6.57 -6.91 16.64
N PHE A 76 -5.68 -7.21 15.69
CA PHE A 76 -5.34 -8.53 15.17
C PHE A 76 -3.81 -8.62 15.05
N ARG A 77 -3.25 -9.83 15.12
CA ARG A 77 -1.79 -10.02 14.98
C ARG A 77 -1.38 -10.49 13.60
N ARG A 78 -2.32 -11.02 12.83
CA ARG A 78 -2.11 -11.54 11.49
C ARG A 78 -3.16 -10.98 10.55
N SER A 79 -2.72 -10.61 9.35
CA SER A 79 -3.63 -10.34 8.26
C SER A 79 -3.16 -11.03 6.99
N HIS A 80 -4.13 -11.43 6.18
CA HIS A 80 -3.93 -11.94 4.83
C HIS A 80 -4.90 -11.24 3.90
N ASN A 81 -4.35 -10.44 2.98
CA ASN A 81 -5.11 -9.44 2.25
C ASN A 81 -4.91 -9.60 0.75
N PHE A 82 -5.98 -9.42 -0.02
CA PHE A 82 -5.93 -9.32 -1.48
C PHE A 82 -6.45 -7.96 -1.94
N GLY A 83 -5.86 -7.43 -2.99
CA GLY A 83 -6.18 -6.09 -3.45
C GLY A 83 -5.73 -5.79 -4.87
N ARG A 84 -5.93 -4.53 -5.24
CA ARG A 84 -5.37 -3.92 -6.44
C ARG A 84 -4.67 -2.61 -6.11
N TYR A 85 -3.47 -2.44 -6.61
CA TYR A 85 -2.86 -1.12 -6.72
C TYR A 85 -3.25 -0.47 -8.04
N TYR A 86 -3.54 0.82 -7.98
CA TYR A 86 -3.62 1.72 -9.11
C TYR A 86 -2.50 2.74 -8.94
N GLU A 87 -1.55 2.73 -9.86
CA GLU A 87 -0.34 3.54 -9.78
C GLU A 87 -0.25 4.49 -10.97
N ASP A 88 0.19 5.72 -10.69
CA ASP A 88 0.60 6.68 -11.71
C ASP A 88 2.12 6.85 -11.58
N TYR A 89 2.85 6.77 -12.69
CA TYR A 89 4.30 6.90 -12.73
C TYR A 89 4.73 8.18 -13.42
N ARG A 90 5.80 8.79 -12.92
CA ARG A 90 6.49 9.91 -13.56
C ARG A 90 7.98 9.66 -13.66
N LYS A 91 8.57 10.04 -14.79
CA LYS A 91 10.03 10.01 -14.98
C LYS A 91 10.62 11.34 -14.52
N VAL A 92 11.43 11.29 -13.47
CA VAL A 92 12.12 12.46 -12.89
C VAL A 92 13.61 12.18 -12.93
N ASP A 93 14.39 13.11 -13.50
CA ASP A 93 15.85 12.99 -13.66
C ASP A 93 16.27 11.65 -14.30
N GLY A 94 15.54 11.24 -15.34
CA GLY A 94 15.79 10.01 -16.08
C GLY A 94 15.32 8.72 -15.39
N ARG A 95 14.71 8.78 -14.20
CA ARG A 95 14.26 7.61 -13.43
C ARG A 95 12.75 7.60 -13.23
N TRP A 96 12.12 6.46 -13.46
CA TRP A 96 10.71 6.26 -13.15
C TRP A 96 10.49 6.24 -11.63
N LYS A 97 9.43 6.91 -11.19
CA LYS A 97 9.00 7.04 -9.80
C LYS A 97 7.49 6.81 -9.73
N ILE A 98 7.02 6.23 -8.64
CA ILE A 98 5.59 6.22 -8.31
C ILE A 98 5.22 7.64 -7.88
N SER A 99 4.35 8.30 -8.65
CA SER A 99 3.83 9.63 -8.34
C SER A 99 2.52 9.58 -7.56
N ARG A 100 1.74 8.51 -7.76
CA ARG A 100 0.52 8.21 -7.00
C ARG A 100 0.35 6.71 -6.90
N LEU A 101 -0.20 6.27 -5.78
CA LEU A 101 -0.60 4.89 -5.53
C LEU A 101 -1.92 4.92 -4.76
N LYS A 102 -2.90 4.18 -5.24
CA LYS A 102 -4.16 3.93 -4.55
C LYS A 102 -4.33 2.42 -4.35
N LEU A 103 -4.64 2.03 -3.12
CA LEU A 103 -4.92 0.64 -2.77
C LEU A 103 -6.42 0.42 -2.64
N ILE A 104 -6.95 -0.55 -3.38
CA ILE A 104 -8.31 -1.07 -3.21
C ILE A 104 -8.21 -2.46 -2.58
N ARG A 105 -8.83 -2.64 -1.42
CA ARG A 105 -8.92 -3.94 -0.74
C ARG A 105 -10.12 -4.71 -1.28
N LEU A 106 -9.88 -5.94 -1.74
CA LEU A 106 -10.95 -6.82 -2.25
C LEU A 106 -11.42 -7.80 -1.19
N TRP A 107 -10.47 -8.32 -0.41
CA TRP A 107 -10.73 -9.24 0.67
C TRP A 107 -9.63 -9.16 1.72
N GLN A 108 -10.01 -9.38 2.98
CA GLN A 108 -9.12 -9.34 4.13
C GLN A 108 -9.57 -10.42 5.11
N GLU A 109 -8.61 -11.22 5.57
CA GLU A 109 -8.75 -12.08 6.73
C GLU A 109 -7.85 -11.54 7.84
N LEU A 110 -8.42 -11.38 9.04
CA LEU A 110 -7.76 -10.80 10.20
C LEU A 110 -7.85 -11.80 11.36
N SER A 111 -6.72 -12.12 11.99
CA SER A 111 -6.64 -13.08 13.12
C SER A 111 -5.62 -12.70 14.19
#